data_AF-A0A0R3SWR7-F1
#
_entry.id   AF-A0A0R3SWR7-F1
#
_cell.length_a   1.000
_cell.length_b   1.000
_cell.length_c   1.000
_cell.angle_alpha   90.00
_cell.angle_beta   90.00
_cell.angle_gamma   90.00
#
_symmetry.space_group_name_H-M   'P 1'
#
loop_
_entity.id
_entity.type
_entity.pdbx_description
1 polymer ?
#
loop_
_entity_poly.entity_id
_entity_poly.type
_entity_poly.pdbx_seq_one_letter_code
_entity_poly.pdbx_strand_id
1 'polypeptide(L)' 'MAKSKNHSTHHQNRKNHRNGIRRPPKQRYPSLKGVDPKFLRNMRFAKKHNKKVCATPVATAPPATTASVASDKS' A
#
# COMPACT_ATOMS: atom_id res chain seq x y z
N MET A 1 9.76 -58.72 8.40
CA MET A 1 9.07 -57.42 8.20
C MET A 1 9.05 -57.08 6.72
N ALA A 2 7.88 -56.82 6.15
CA ALA A 2 7.78 -56.36 4.76
C ALA A 2 8.10 -54.86 4.70
N LYS A 3 8.93 -54.43 3.73
CA LYS A 3 9.31 -53.02 3.56
C LYS A 3 8.12 -52.23 2.99
N SER A 4 7.87 -51.03 3.52
CA SER A 4 6.89 -50.07 3.00
C SER A 4 7.59 -48.85 2.37
N LYS A 5 6.82 -47.98 1.70
CA LYS A 5 7.35 -46.76 1.09
C LYS A 5 7.60 -45.69 2.16
N ASN A 6 8.80 -45.11 2.17
CA ASN A 6 9.23 -44.18 3.21
C ASN A 6 8.75 -42.72 3.00
N HIS A 7 8.50 -42.27 1.76
CA HIS A 7 8.06 -40.89 1.47
C HIS A 7 7.36 -40.76 0.09
N SER A 8 6.42 -39.81 -0.06
CA SER A 8 5.76 -39.49 -1.34
C SER A 8 5.15 -38.08 -1.38
N THR A 9 5.45 -37.34 -2.45
CA THR A 9 4.84 -36.02 -2.76
C THR A 9 3.77 -36.12 -3.87
N HIS A 10 3.42 -37.34 -4.30
CA HIS A 10 2.62 -37.62 -5.50
C HIS A 10 1.29 -36.84 -5.57
N HIS A 11 0.57 -36.72 -4.46
CA HIS A 11 -0.75 -36.07 -4.42
C HIS A 11 -0.73 -34.68 -3.76
N GLN A 12 0.45 -34.12 -3.46
CA GLN A 12 0.51 -32.83 -2.78
C GLN A 12 0.12 -31.70 -3.73
N ASN A 13 0.65 -31.72 -4.96
CA ASN A 13 0.35 -30.72 -6.00
C ASN A 13 -1.17 -30.67 -6.27
N ARG A 14 -1.79 -31.81 -6.59
CA ARG A 14 -3.24 -31.85 -6.87
C ARG A 14 -4.09 -31.35 -5.69
N LYS A 15 -3.72 -31.61 -4.43
CA LYS A 15 -4.42 -31.02 -3.26
C LYS A 15 -4.24 -29.51 -3.17
N ASN A 16 -3.02 -29.02 -3.32
CA ASN A 16 -2.71 -27.58 -3.22
C ASN A 16 -3.47 -26.78 -4.30
N HIS A 17 -3.64 -27.37 -5.48
CA HIS A 17 -4.36 -26.74 -6.58
C HIS A 17 -5.89 -26.93 -6.55
N ARG A 18 -6.47 -27.80 -5.71
CA ARG A 18 -7.93 -27.93 -5.58
C ARG A 18 -8.61 -26.60 -5.22
N ASN A 19 -8.01 -25.84 -4.31
CA ASN A 19 -8.49 -24.52 -3.90
C ASN A 19 -7.78 -23.38 -4.64
N GLY A 20 -6.78 -23.71 -5.47
CA GLY A 20 -5.87 -22.79 -6.14
C GLY A 20 -4.84 -22.17 -5.20
N ILE A 21 -3.59 -22.07 -5.67
CA ILE A 21 -2.53 -21.34 -4.96
C ILE A 21 -2.73 -19.84 -5.22
N ARG A 22 -3.39 -19.16 -4.28
CA ARG A 22 -3.67 -17.72 -4.39
C ARG A 22 -2.45 -16.90 -3.95
N ARG A 23 -2.15 -15.83 -4.69
CA ARG A 23 -1.14 -14.84 -4.31
C ARG A 23 -1.66 -13.99 -3.14
N PRO A 24 -0.80 -13.51 -2.24
CA PRO A 24 -1.22 -12.59 -1.19
C PRO A 24 -1.78 -11.29 -1.82
N PRO A 25 -2.86 -10.71 -1.26
CA PRO A 25 -3.45 -9.49 -1.80
C PRO A 25 -2.50 -8.31 -1.65
N LYS A 26 -2.37 -7.49 -2.70
CA LYS A 26 -1.62 -6.22 -2.65
C LYS A 26 -2.56 -5.11 -2.19
N GLN A 27 -2.26 -4.47 -1.07
CA GLN A 27 -3.01 -3.33 -0.55
C GLN A 27 -2.34 -2.02 -1.00
N ARG A 28 -3.15 -0.97 -1.27
CA ARG A 28 -2.64 0.36 -1.67
C ARG A 28 -1.72 0.98 -0.63
N TYR A 29 -2.01 0.74 0.65
CA TYR A 29 -1.24 1.25 1.78
C TYR A 29 -0.83 0.09 2.70
N PRO A 30 0.45 -0.35 2.67
CA PRO A 30 0.94 -1.39 3.56
C PRO A 30 1.18 -0.87 4.99
N SER A 31 1.33 -1.79 5.94
CA SER A 31 1.71 -1.43 7.32
C SER A 31 3.15 -0.90 7.38
N LEU A 32 3.42 0.04 8.28
CA LEU A 32 4.77 0.57 8.53
C LEU A 32 5.56 -0.22 9.60
N LYS A 33 5.19 -1.47 9.84
CA LYS A 33 5.89 -2.34 10.81
C LYS A 33 7.28 -2.69 10.27
N GLY A 34 8.32 -2.48 11.09
CA GLY A 34 9.71 -2.73 10.69
C GLY A 34 10.43 -1.52 10.07
N VAL A 35 9.75 -0.38 9.91
CA VAL A 35 10.40 0.89 9.55
C VAL A 35 11.15 1.45 10.77
N ASP A 36 12.27 2.15 10.52
CA ASP A 36 13.10 2.75 11.56
C ASP A 36 12.28 3.55 12.60
N PRO A 37 12.40 3.21 13.90
CA PRO A 37 11.71 3.93 14.97
C PRO A 37 11.98 5.43 15.00
N LYS A 38 13.20 5.89 14.66
CA LYS A 38 13.54 7.33 14.67
C LYS A 38 12.75 8.07 13.60
N PHE A 39 12.70 7.53 12.38
CA PHE A 39 11.86 8.04 11.30
C PHE A 39 10.37 8.03 11.68
N LEU A 40 9.86 6.93 12.25
CA LEU A 40 8.44 6.82 12.63
C LEU A 40 8.04 7.84 13.68
N ARG A 41 8.91 8.12 14.67
CA ARG A 41 8.66 9.16 15.68
C ARG A 41 8.46 10.51 15.02
N ASN A 42 9.38 10.92 14.15
CA ASN A 42 9.28 12.19 13.43
C ASN A 42 8.01 12.28 12.57
N MET A 43 7.74 11.27 11.75
CA MET A 43 6.55 11.24 10.89
C MET A 43 5.25 11.33 11.71
N ARG A 44 5.19 10.70 12.89
CA ARG A 44 4.04 10.80 13.81
C ARG A 44 3.87 12.23 14.35
N PHE A 45 4.96 12.89 14.73
CA PHE A 45 4.90 14.30 15.18
C PHE A 45 4.45 15.24 14.05
N ALA A 46 5.01 15.11 12.85
CA ALA A 46 4.59 15.92 11.70
C ALA A 46 3.08 15.78 11.42
N LYS A 47 2.58 14.53 11.32
CA LYS A 47 1.14 14.27 11.12
C LYS A 47 0.27 14.80 12.27
N LYS A 48 0.76 14.75 13.51
CA LYS A 48 0.04 15.25 14.70
C LYS A 48 -0.15 16.76 14.67
N HIS A 49 0.83 17.52 14.18
CA HIS A 49 0.84 18.98 14.27
C HIS A 49 0.33 19.71 13.01
N ASN A 50 0.09 19.01 11.90
CA ASN A 50 -0.48 19.59 10.67
C ASN A 50 -1.85 20.27 10.86
N LYS A 51 -2.67 19.82 11.83
CA LYS A 51 -3.97 20.44 12.13
C LYS A 51 -3.86 21.87 12.67
N LYS A 52 -2.72 22.22 13.31
CA LYS A 52 -2.50 23.55 13.88
C LYS A 52 -2.12 24.59 12.83
N VAL A 53 -1.46 24.17 11.75
CA VAL A 53 -1.02 25.03 10.63
C VAL A 53 -2.18 25.33 9.64
N CYS A 54 -3.21 24.48 9.63
CA CYS A 54 -4.41 24.66 8.83
C CYS A 54 -5.27 25.89 9.24
N ALA A 55 -5.03 26.50 10.42
CA ALA A 55 -5.69 27.75 10.81
C ALA A 55 -5.17 28.98 10.04
N THR A 56 -4.05 28.84 9.31
CA THR A 56 -3.59 29.81 8.31
C THR A 56 -3.56 29.15 6.92
N PRO A 57 -4.72 28.85 6.30
CA PRO A 57 -4.73 28.16 5.03
C PRO A 57 -4.77 29.15 3.85
N VAL A 58 -3.79 30.04 3.69
CA VAL A 58 -3.64 30.81 2.42
C VAL A 58 -2.32 31.57 2.37
N ALA A 59 -1.36 31.01 1.65
CA ALA A 59 -0.38 31.71 0.80
C ALA A 59 0.53 30.62 0.23
N THR A 60 0.69 30.54 -1.09
CA THR A 60 1.53 29.58 -1.85
C THR A 60 0.91 28.27 -2.36
N ALA A 61 -0.37 28.27 -2.72
CA ALA A 61 -0.84 27.42 -3.82
C ALA A 61 -1.49 28.32 -4.88
N PRO A 62 -0.88 28.53 -6.07
CA PRO A 62 -1.61 29.14 -7.16
C PRO A 62 -2.78 28.21 -7.55
N PRO A 63 -4.02 28.72 -7.71
CA PRO A 63 -5.12 27.89 -8.17
C PRO A 63 -4.84 27.48 -9.62
N ALA A 64 -4.53 26.19 -9.82
CA ALA A 64 -4.42 25.58 -11.15
C ALA A 64 -5.80 25.35 -11.78
N THR A 65 -6.62 26.41 -11.90
CA THR A 65 -7.96 26.37 -12.51
C THR A 65 -8.31 27.61 -13.34
N THR A 66 -7.33 28.33 -13.88
CA THR A 66 -7.57 29.42 -14.85
C THR A 66 -6.69 29.27 -16.09
N ALA A 67 -6.91 28.21 -16.88
CA ALA A 67 -6.35 28.11 -18.24
C ALA A 67 -7.03 26.98 -19.04
N SER A 68 -8.34 27.06 -19.29
CA SER A 68 -8.97 26.16 -20.30
C SER A 68 -10.27 26.69 -20.95
N VAL A 69 -10.58 27.99 -20.87
CA VAL A 69 -11.77 28.56 -21.54
C VAL A 69 -11.40 29.88 -22.22
N ALA A 70 -10.53 29.81 -23.23
CA ALA A 70 -10.23 30.95 -24.10
C ALA A 70 -9.66 30.47 -25.45
N SER A 71 -10.37 29.57 -26.13
CA SER A 71 -10.11 29.26 -27.53
C SER A 71 -11.28 28.50 -28.14
N ASP A 72 -12.43 29.18 -28.24
CA ASP A 72 -13.33 28.98 -29.38
C ASP A 72 -13.62 30.37 -29.94
N LYS A 73 -12.83 30.73 -30.94
CA LYS A 73 -12.99 31.91 -31.80
C LYS A 73 -13.81 31.46 -33.01
N SER A 74 -14.82 32.27 -33.32
CA SER A 74 -15.46 32.44 -34.65
C SER A 74 -16.25 31.28 -35.22
#